data_AF-A0AAW8CMC6-F1
#
_entry.id   AF-A0AAW8CMC6-F1
#
_cell.length_a   1.000
_cell.length_b   1.000
_cell.length_c   1.000
_cell.angle_alpha   90.00
_cell.angle_beta   90.00
_cell.angle_gamma   90.00
#
_symmetry.space_group_name_H-M   'P 1'
#
loop_
_entity.id
_entity.type
_entity.pdbx_description
1 polymer ?
#
loop_
_entity_poly.entity_id
_entity_poly.type
_entity_poly.pdbx_seq_one_letter_code
_entity_poly.pdbx_strand_id
1 'polypeptide(L)'
;MSDIEYYPTDRYLAFGWGDENFYLNTPTWKDLTFKTVFKAIFLKSTALLHVTRYQETSPNWVEVKVTTAELQKLNHYIANSFITDKIGKKVLLKDKSYTFRDYFYKAKGSYSMFNTCNSWANNGFKQSGLKASLWTPFDFGLLNKYR
;
A
#
# COMPACT_ATOMS: atom_id res chain seq x y z
N MET A 1 -2.74 -13.40 7.23
CA MET A 1 -2.95 -12.74 5.92
C MET A 1 -3.98 -13.49 5.05
N SER A 2 -4.93 -14.23 5.65
CA SER A 2 -5.94 -15.01 4.93
C SER A 2 -6.83 -14.14 4.03
N ASP A 3 -7.54 -14.73 3.08
CA ASP A 3 -8.60 -14.04 2.32
C ASP A 3 -8.08 -12.97 1.33
N ILE A 4 -6.86 -13.16 0.79
CA ILE A 4 -6.39 -12.49 -0.42
C ILE A 4 -6.33 -13.54 -1.52
N GLU A 5 -6.88 -13.24 -2.68
CA GLU A 5 -6.81 -14.12 -3.85
C GLU A 5 -5.39 -14.13 -4.43
N TYR A 6 -4.84 -15.33 -4.63
CA TYR A 6 -3.56 -15.56 -5.31
C TYR A 6 -3.57 -16.92 -6.04
N TYR A 7 -2.71 -17.07 -7.05
CA TYR A 7 -2.51 -18.32 -7.79
C TYR A 7 -1.22 -19.03 -7.32
N PRO A 8 -1.08 -20.35 -7.53
CA PRO A 8 0.13 -21.08 -7.14
C PRO A 8 1.44 -20.56 -7.75
N THR A 9 1.36 -19.86 -8.89
CA THR A 9 2.52 -19.26 -9.56
C THR A 9 2.89 -17.88 -9.00
N ASP A 10 2.03 -17.25 -8.20
CA ASP A 10 2.31 -15.97 -7.57
C ASP A 10 3.26 -16.18 -6.38
N ARG A 11 4.46 -15.60 -6.47
CA ARG A 11 5.53 -15.76 -5.46
C ARG A 11 5.62 -14.59 -4.49
N TYR A 12 5.13 -13.42 -4.90
CA TYR A 12 5.21 -12.19 -4.12
C TYR A 12 3.90 -11.40 -4.19
N LEU A 13 3.59 -10.72 -3.09
CA LEU A 13 2.49 -9.77 -2.98
C LEU A 13 3.05 -8.40 -2.65
N ALA A 14 2.62 -7.37 -3.38
CA ALA A 14 2.85 -5.99 -3.04
C ALA A 14 1.56 -5.37 -2.47
N PHE A 15 1.73 -4.49 -1.48
CA PHE A 15 0.63 -3.78 -0.83
C PHE A 15 0.87 -2.28 -0.94
N GLY A 16 -0.07 -1.58 -1.56
CA GLY A 16 -0.14 -0.11 -1.59
C GLY A 16 -1.39 0.36 -0.88
N TRP A 17 -1.29 1.43 -0.10
CA TRP A 17 -2.43 2.11 0.50
C TRP A 17 -2.53 3.52 -0.08
N GLY A 18 -3.73 3.96 -0.42
CA GLY A 18 -3.90 5.25 -1.09
C GLY A 18 -5.36 5.68 -1.24
N ASP A 19 -5.54 6.86 -1.79
CA ASP A 19 -6.83 7.48 -2.04
C ASP A 19 -7.64 6.72 -3.10
N GLU A 20 -8.92 6.47 -2.83
CA GLU A 20 -9.82 5.75 -3.73
C GLU A 20 -10.02 6.45 -5.08
N ASN A 21 -10.25 7.76 -5.09
CA ASN A 21 -10.48 8.51 -6.32
C ASN A 21 -9.21 8.60 -7.15
N PHE A 22 -8.06 8.79 -6.51
CA PHE A 22 -6.76 8.80 -7.16
C PHE A 22 -6.50 7.44 -7.81
N TYR A 23 -6.66 6.34 -7.07
CA TYR A 23 -6.45 5.01 -7.65
C TYR A 23 -7.39 4.75 -8.82
N LEU A 24 -8.68 5.04 -8.69
CA LEU A 24 -9.66 4.60 -9.70
C LEU A 24 -9.78 5.53 -10.91
N ASN A 25 -9.45 6.82 -10.78
CA ASN A 25 -9.71 7.82 -11.82
C ASN A 25 -8.45 8.48 -12.39
N THR A 26 -7.26 8.08 -11.94
CA THR A 26 -5.99 8.71 -12.37
C THR A 26 -5.03 7.71 -13.04
N PRO A 27 -5.31 7.26 -14.27
CA PRO A 27 -4.57 6.17 -14.91
C PRO A 27 -3.20 6.58 -15.49
N THR A 28 -2.98 7.86 -15.83
CA THR A 28 -1.75 8.31 -16.51
C THR A 28 -0.85 9.11 -15.57
N TRP A 29 0.04 8.39 -14.87
CA TRP A 29 1.10 8.96 -14.01
C TRP A 29 2.06 9.90 -14.75
N LYS A 30 2.12 9.84 -16.09
CA LYS A 30 3.09 10.57 -16.92
C LYS A 30 2.93 12.10 -16.89
N ASP A 31 1.73 12.61 -16.65
CA ASP A 31 1.47 14.06 -16.65
C ASP A 31 1.31 14.66 -15.25
N LEU A 32 1.47 13.86 -14.21
CA LEU A 32 1.17 14.23 -12.83
C LEU A 32 2.48 14.36 -12.07
N THR A 33 3.24 15.41 -12.37
CA THR A 33 4.20 15.90 -11.40
C THR A 33 3.44 16.13 -10.09
N PHE A 34 3.80 15.33 -9.08
CA PHE A 34 3.11 15.18 -7.79
C PHE A 34 2.53 16.47 -7.21
N LYS A 35 3.13 17.64 -7.47
CA LYS A 35 2.67 18.97 -7.02
C LYS A 35 1.26 19.37 -7.45
N THR A 36 0.79 19.01 -8.66
CA THR A 36 -0.50 19.53 -9.18
C THR A 36 -1.70 18.74 -8.62
N VAL A 37 -1.52 17.45 -8.33
CA VAL A 37 -2.60 16.59 -7.81
C VAL A 37 -2.90 16.85 -6.34
N PHE A 38 -1.89 17.27 -5.54
CA PHE A 38 -2.10 17.58 -4.12
C PHE A 38 -3.26 18.56 -3.87
N LYS A 39 -3.52 19.50 -4.80
CA LYS A 39 -4.62 20.47 -4.66
C LYS A 39 -6.03 19.87 -4.82
N ALA A 40 -6.18 18.79 -5.56
CA ALA A 40 -7.48 18.16 -5.78
C ALA A 40 -7.85 17.13 -4.69
N ILE A 41 -6.86 16.59 -3.96
CA ILE A 41 -7.03 15.53 -2.94
C ILE A 41 -7.28 16.12 -1.53
N PHE A 42 -7.50 17.44 -1.38
CA PHE A 42 -7.75 18.06 -0.07
C PHE A 42 -9.15 17.79 0.51
N LEU A 43 -9.99 16.99 -0.16
CA LEU A 43 -11.24 16.48 0.39
C LEU A 43 -10.97 15.15 1.10
N LYS A 44 -11.46 15.02 2.35
CA LYS A 44 -11.39 13.77 3.12
C LYS A 44 -12.07 12.65 2.34
N SER A 45 -11.28 11.75 1.77
CA SER A 45 -11.72 10.64 0.94
C SER A 45 -11.50 9.30 1.64
N THR A 46 -12.16 8.27 1.14
CA THR A 46 -11.91 6.87 1.54
C THR A 46 -10.61 6.37 0.95
N ALA A 47 -9.98 5.42 1.64
CA ALA A 47 -8.76 4.77 1.19
C ALA A 47 -9.02 3.37 0.65
N LEU A 48 -8.16 2.92 -0.26
CA LEU A 48 -8.08 1.55 -0.74
C LEU A 48 -6.71 0.94 -0.41
N LEU A 49 -6.70 -0.38 -0.28
CA LEU A 49 -5.51 -1.21 -0.37
C LEU A 49 -5.46 -1.82 -1.77
N HIS A 50 -4.41 -1.49 -2.49
CA HIS A 50 -4.02 -2.08 -3.75
C HIS A 50 -3.10 -3.28 -3.48
N VAL A 51 -3.53 -4.47 -3.91
CA VAL A 51 -2.75 -5.71 -3.75
C VAL A 51 -2.37 -6.21 -5.13
N THR A 52 -1.07 -6.23 -5.42
CA THR A 52 -0.53 -6.67 -6.72
C THR A 52 0.27 -7.95 -6.56
N ARG A 53 0.11 -8.86 -7.51
CA ARG A 53 0.74 -10.18 -7.49
C ARG A 53 1.88 -10.24 -8.49
N TYR A 54 2.99 -10.82 -8.06
CA TYR A 54 4.19 -10.98 -8.87
C TYR A 54 4.71 -12.40 -8.81
N GLN A 55 5.23 -12.86 -9.94
CA GLN A 55 5.88 -14.17 -10.06
C GLN A 55 7.39 -14.06 -9.84
N GLU A 56 7.96 -12.87 -10.10
CA GLU A 56 9.39 -12.58 -10.03
C GLU A 56 9.64 -11.24 -9.33
N THR A 57 10.85 -11.04 -8.83
CA THR A 57 11.30 -9.77 -8.27
C THR A 57 11.67 -8.79 -9.39
N SER A 58 11.73 -7.50 -9.06
CA SER A 58 12.24 -6.48 -9.98
C SER A 58 13.64 -6.02 -9.53
N PRO A 59 14.58 -5.74 -10.46
CA PRO A 59 15.88 -5.15 -10.10
C PRO A 59 15.76 -3.77 -9.45
N ASN A 60 14.61 -3.10 -9.57
CA ASN A 60 14.36 -1.80 -8.95
C ASN A 60 13.83 -1.90 -7.51
N TRP A 61 13.63 -3.12 -6.98
CA TRP A 61 13.21 -3.32 -5.60
C TRP A 61 14.39 -3.27 -4.65
N VAL A 62 14.16 -2.77 -3.44
CA VAL A 62 15.13 -2.80 -2.35
C VAL A 62 14.73 -3.92 -1.41
N GLU A 63 15.60 -4.92 -1.25
CA GLU A 63 15.39 -6.00 -0.29
C GLU A 63 15.61 -5.49 1.14
N VAL A 64 14.66 -5.78 2.02
CA VAL A 64 14.78 -5.49 3.46
C VAL A 64 14.77 -6.81 4.21
N LYS A 65 15.91 -7.16 4.80
CA LYS A 65 16.00 -8.34 5.67
C LYS A 65 15.31 -8.05 7.00
N VAL A 66 14.42 -8.95 7.40
CA VAL A 66 13.61 -8.82 8.62
C VAL A 66 13.69 -10.10 9.44
N THR A 67 13.59 -9.95 10.74
CA THR A 67 13.38 -11.07 11.66
C THR A 67 11.93 -11.56 11.58
N THR A 68 11.67 -12.77 12.07
CA THR A 68 10.30 -13.32 12.17
C THR A 68 9.36 -12.41 12.95
N ALA A 69 9.84 -11.81 14.05
CA ALA A 69 9.04 -10.91 14.88
C ALA A 69 8.69 -9.60 14.17
N GLU A 70 9.63 -9.00 13.44
CA GLU A 70 9.38 -7.80 12.63
C GLU A 70 8.40 -8.10 11.50
N LEU A 71 8.56 -9.24 10.82
CA LEU A 71 7.64 -9.66 9.76
C LEU A 71 6.21 -9.90 10.28
N GLN A 72 6.06 -10.50 11.46
CA GLN A 72 4.76 -10.69 12.09
C GLN A 72 4.07 -9.35 12.40
N LYS A 73 4.80 -8.39 12.95
CA LYS A 73 4.27 -7.04 13.22
C LYS A 73 3.89 -6.33 11.92
N LEU A 74 4.69 -6.46 10.87
CA LEU A 74 4.41 -5.87 9.57
C LEU A 74 3.15 -6.47 8.93
N ASN A 75 3.02 -7.79 8.97
CA ASN A 75 1.83 -8.50 8.50
C ASN A 75 0.59 -8.10 9.30
N HIS A 76 0.71 -7.91 10.61
CA HIS A 76 -0.39 -7.42 11.46
C HIS A 76 -0.80 -5.98 11.10
N TYR A 77 0.17 -5.09 10.87
CA TYR A 77 -0.09 -3.73 10.42
C TYR A 77 -0.83 -3.68 9.07
N ILE A 78 -0.37 -4.46 8.10
CA ILE A 78 -1.00 -4.57 6.78
C ILE A 78 -2.41 -5.16 6.93
N ALA A 79 -2.58 -6.24 7.70
CA ALA A 79 -3.88 -6.86 7.93
C ALA A 79 -4.87 -5.90 8.59
N ASN A 80 -4.43 -5.10 9.56
CA ASN A 80 -5.27 -4.11 10.25
C ASN A 80 -5.68 -2.94 9.36
N SER A 81 -4.99 -2.73 8.24
CA SER A 81 -5.31 -1.67 7.28
C SER A 81 -6.54 -2.01 6.42
N PHE A 82 -6.97 -3.27 6.35
CA PHE A 82 -8.18 -3.67 5.62
C PHE A 82 -9.45 -3.29 6.38
N ILE A 83 -10.50 -2.93 5.64
CA ILE A 83 -11.88 -2.98 6.14
C ILE A 83 -12.42 -4.40 5.89
N THR A 84 -13.05 -4.96 6.91
CA THR A 84 -13.72 -6.26 6.85
C THR A 84 -15.23 -6.10 6.96
N ASP A 85 -15.97 -7.01 6.34
CA ASP A 85 -17.42 -7.10 6.49
C ASP A 85 -17.83 -7.69 7.86
N LYS A 86 -19.13 -7.90 8.05
CA LYS A 86 -19.70 -8.43 9.30
C LYS A 86 -19.25 -9.86 9.63
N ILE A 87 -18.71 -10.60 8.67
CA ILE A 87 -18.20 -11.97 8.84
C ILE A 87 -16.67 -12.02 8.86
N GLY A 88 -16.01 -10.85 8.94
CA GLY A 88 -14.56 -10.75 9.05
C GLY A 88 -13.81 -10.87 7.71
N LYS A 89 -14.51 -10.92 6.56
CA LYS A 89 -13.87 -11.00 5.24
C LYS A 89 -13.47 -9.62 4.73
N LYS A 90 -12.31 -9.51 4.09
CA LYS A 90 -11.84 -8.28 3.46
C LYS A 90 -12.80 -7.85 2.35
N VAL A 91 -13.16 -6.58 2.33
CA VAL A 91 -14.13 -6.05 1.35
C VAL A 91 -13.43 -5.75 0.03
N LEU A 92 -13.57 -6.66 -0.95
CA LEU A 92 -13.03 -6.55 -2.31
C LEU A 92 -13.91 -5.68 -3.21
N LEU A 93 -13.30 -4.83 -4.04
CA LEU A 93 -13.95 -4.11 -5.14
C LEU A 93 -13.87 -4.97 -6.41
N LYS A 94 -14.87 -5.82 -6.64
CA LYS A 94 -14.85 -6.87 -7.67
C LYS A 94 -14.60 -6.38 -9.10
N ASP A 95 -15.07 -5.19 -9.44
CA ASP A 95 -15.01 -4.66 -10.81
C ASP A 95 -13.92 -3.59 -11.01
N LYS A 96 -12.94 -3.54 -10.10
CA LYS A 96 -11.85 -2.56 -10.13
C LYS A 96 -10.50 -3.26 -9.98
N SER A 97 -9.64 -3.07 -10.98
CA SER A 97 -8.23 -3.44 -11.00
C SER A 97 -7.52 -2.63 -12.08
N TYR A 98 -6.19 -2.54 -12.03
CA TYR A 98 -5.40 -2.00 -13.14
C TYR A 98 -5.08 -3.06 -14.18
N THR A 99 -4.98 -4.31 -13.76
CA THR A 99 -4.58 -5.47 -14.55
C THR A 99 -5.34 -6.72 -14.09
N PHE A 100 -5.04 -7.88 -14.68
CA PHE A 100 -5.54 -9.16 -14.18
C PHE A 100 -4.78 -9.68 -12.94
N ARG A 101 -3.69 -9.00 -12.53
CA ARG A 101 -2.79 -9.44 -11.45
C ARG A 101 -2.98 -8.67 -10.15
N ASP A 102 -3.92 -7.75 -10.07
CA ASP A 102 -4.13 -6.91 -8.91
C ASP A 102 -5.60 -6.79 -8.51
N TYR A 103 -5.79 -6.42 -7.25
CA TYR A 103 -7.09 -6.26 -6.63
C TYR A 103 -7.12 -5.00 -5.78
N PHE A 104 -8.27 -4.36 -5.73
CA PHE A 104 -8.53 -3.28 -4.78
C PHE A 104 -9.45 -3.74 -3.64
N TYR A 105 -9.05 -3.45 -2.41
CA TYR A 105 -9.85 -3.69 -1.21
C TYR A 105 -10.15 -2.38 -0.49
N LYS A 106 -11.28 -2.26 0.19
CA LYS A 106 -11.55 -1.12 1.08
C LYS A 106 -10.54 -1.12 2.23
N ALA A 107 -10.01 0.06 2.56
CA ALA A 107 -9.02 0.23 3.60
C ALA A 107 -9.48 1.23 4.68
N LYS A 108 -8.99 1.02 5.90
CA LYS A 108 -9.20 1.96 7.00
C LYS A 108 -8.37 3.22 6.78
N GLY A 109 -8.87 4.31 7.35
CA GLY A 109 -8.25 5.63 7.28
C GLY A 109 -8.86 6.51 6.18
N SER A 110 -8.41 7.76 6.18
CA SER A 110 -8.77 8.74 5.15
C SER A 110 -7.50 9.43 4.68
N TYR A 111 -7.38 9.61 3.37
CA TYR A 111 -6.23 10.29 2.79
C TYR A 111 -6.21 11.76 3.23
N SER A 112 -5.03 12.29 3.53
CA SER A 112 -4.83 13.70 3.82
C SER A 112 -3.37 14.10 3.54
N MET A 113 -3.05 15.39 3.64
CA MET A 113 -1.68 15.89 3.48
C MET A 113 -0.66 15.27 4.46
N PHE A 114 -1.12 14.67 5.56
CA PHE A 114 -0.28 13.96 6.54
C PHE A 114 -0.40 12.43 6.45
N ASN A 115 -1.43 11.91 5.77
CA ASN A 115 -1.69 10.49 5.59
C ASN A 115 -1.63 10.13 4.12
N THR A 116 -0.41 9.94 3.63
CA THR A 116 -0.09 9.54 2.25
C THR A 116 0.32 8.07 2.19
N CYS A 117 0.44 7.52 0.97
CA CYS A 117 1.00 6.17 0.75
C CYS A 117 2.40 6.00 1.38
N ASN A 118 3.26 7.02 1.26
CA ASN A 118 4.60 7.04 1.84
C ASN A 118 4.56 7.06 3.37
N SER A 119 3.61 7.79 3.95
CA SER A 119 3.42 7.84 5.41
C SER A 119 2.90 6.50 5.94
N TRP A 120 1.97 5.87 5.23
CA TRP A 120 1.46 4.53 5.55
C TRP A 120 2.57 3.47 5.52
N ALA A 121 3.40 3.44 4.47
CA ALA A 121 4.53 2.51 4.39
C ALA A 121 5.55 2.74 5.52
N ASN A 122 5.92 4.00 5.76
CA ASN A 122 6.85 4.39 6.81
C ASN A 122 6.34 4.03 8.22
N ASN A 123 5.05 4.21 8.48
CA ASN A 123 4.42 3.81 9.74
C ASN A 123 4.40 2.30 9.93
N GLY A 124 4.21 1.52 8.86
CA GLY A 124 4.36 0.07 8.90
C GLY A 124 5.76 -0.35 9.36
N PHE A 125 6.80 0.32 8.85
CA PHE A 125 8.18 0.08 9.30
C PHE A 125 8.38 0.46 10.77
N LYS A 126 7.91 1.66 11.19
CA LYS A 126 7.99 2.11 12.59
C LYS A 126 7.34 1.12 13.55
N GLN A 127 6.10 0.71 13.27
CA GLN A 127 5.34 -0.21 14.13
C GLN A 127 5.94 -1.63 14.14
N SER A 128 6.70 -1.98 13.10
CA SER A 128 7.36 -3.27 13.00
C SER A 128 8.74 -3.31 13.66
N GLY A 129 9.29 -2.16 14.09
CA GLY A 129 10.64 -2.05 14.65
C GLY A 129 11.74 -1.86 13.61
N LEU A 130 11.37 -1.66 12.33
CA LEU A 130 12.29 -1.46 11.23
C LEU A 130 12.78 -0.01 11.19
N LYS A 131 13.99 0.21 10.63
CA LYS A 131 14.48 1.57 10.32
C LYS A 131 13.44 2.29 9.46
N ALA A 132 13.02 3.45 9.93
CA ALA A 132 12.04 4.29 9.28
C ALA A 132 12.51 5.75 9.28
N SER A 133 11.89 6.57 8.46
CA SER A 133 12.12 8.01 8.43
C SER A 133 11.22 8.74 9.41
N LEU A 134 11.71 9.85 9.96
CA LEU A 134 10.93 10.68 10.87
C LEU A 134 9.69 11.23 10.15
N TRP A 135 9.86 11.67 8.90
CA TRP A 135 8.80 12.15 8.01
C TRP A 135 9.09 11.76 6.54
N THR A 136 8.06 11.41 5.76
CA THR A 136 8.20 10.91 4.37
C THR A 136 7.22 11.60 3.41
N PRO A 137 7.53 12.83 2.95
CA PRO A 137 6.81 13.41 1.81
C PRO A 137 7.09 12.63 0.52
N PHE A 138 8.27 12.02 0.39
CA PHE A 138 8.72 11.19 -0.73
C PHE A 138 9.24 9.82 -0.23
N ASP A 139 9.30 8.84 -1.13
CA ASP A 139 9.74 7.44 -0.87
C ASP A 139 11.26 7.32 -0.63
N PHE A 140 12.07 8.20 -1.22
CA PHE A 140 13.54 8.18 -1.12
C PHE A 140 14.06 8.11 0.32
N GLY A 141 13.38 8.80 1.26
CA GLY A 141 13.80 8.82 2.66
C GLY A 141 13.70 7.45 3.35
N LEU A 142 12.78 6.59 2.93
CA LEU A 142 12.64 5.24 3.49
C LEU A 142 13.60 4.27 2.79
N LEU A 143 13.65 4.29 1.46
CA LEU A 143 14.48 3.36 0.66
C LEU A 143 15.98 3.54 0.92
N ASN A 144 16.45 4.78 1.07
CA ASN A 144 17.88 5.06 1.32
C ASN A 144 18.38 4.54 2.68
N LYS A 145 17.51 4.11 3.59
CA LYS A 145 17.94 3.49 4.87
C LYS A 145 18.38 2.03 4.74
N TYR A 146 18.12 1.42 3.58
CA TYR A 146 18.35 0.00 3.29
C TYR A 146 19.16 -0.23 2.01
N ARG A 147 19.63 0.84 1.37
CA ARG A 147 20.62 0.78 0.30
C ARG A 147 22.03 0.87 0.86
#